data_AF-A0A1S3K3U6-F1
#
_entry.id   AF-A0A1S3K3U6-F1
#
_cell.length_a   1.000
_cell.length_b   1.000
_cell.length_c   1.000
_cell.angle_alpha   90.00
_cell.angle_beta   90.00
_cell.angle_gamma   90.00
#
_symmetry.space_group_name_H-M   'P 1'
#
loop_
_entity.id
_entity.type
_entity.pdbx_description
1 polymer ?
#
loop_
_entity_poly.entity_id
_entity_poly.type
_entity_poly.pdbx_seq_one_letter_code
_entity_poly.pdbx_strand_id
1 'polypeptide(L)'
;MESLRVFALLTIVVQSINGFDRGSQYLKLMQLYSVNRQTNQLYTLFAKDCPEFLSTPDIAGVVKDIFGKRDAAAVIGSELDIKLALAKEHFGHLLQQYKECASKKGHMSGIDACSVNLCQNNGVCENVLGFPQCLCSQGFSGDKCQYDIDDCASNPCKNGGTCDDRVNGFQCTCLAGYTGTTCETTNYAFEVIDTKNVTYSGLRFLAVKVRVPANGKSASSDWCYDYRNMCQSFGRRPTGCGGRWISDSRYSRCRDVYSSYMPSNNQLDCNPSSGARALAMAAFNVTPPIYTCFAFHRCESSGDCSSTFASSGDGLTYVSNIMSKNDRVGYTVCY
;
A
#
# COMPACT_ATOMS: atom_id res chain seq x y z
N MET A 1 -9.20 -26.57 38.95
CA MET A 1 -8.43 -25.33 39.26
C MET A 1 -7.07 -25.28 38.56
N GLU A 2 -6.28 -26.35 38.54
CA GLU A 2 -4.98 -26.34 37.84
C GLU A 2 -5.13 -26.19 36.31
N SER A 3 -6.07 -26.89 35.68
CA SER A 3 -6.33 -26.79 34.23
C SER A 3 -6.71 -25.36 33.77
N LEU A 4 -7.48 -24.61 34.56
CA LEU A 4 -7.77 -23.19 34.27
C LEU A 4 -6.52 -22.30 34.33
N ARG A 5 -5.56 -22.60 35.22
CA ARG A 5 -4.28 -21.86 35.31
C ARG A 5 -3.39 -22.15 34.11
N VAL A 6 -3.34 -23.42 33.66
CA VAL A 6 -2.60 -23.82 32.46
C VAL A 6 -3.13 -23.08 31.23
N PHE A 7 -4.46 -23.06 31.08
CA PHE A 7 -5.11 -22.35 29.99
C PHE A 7 -4.89 -20.83 30.01
N ALA A 8 -5.03 -20.21 31.19
CA ALA A 8 -4.80 -18.78 31.34
C ALA A 8 -3.37 -18.40 30.94
N LEU A 9 -2.38 -19.18 31.38
CA LEU A 9 -1.00 -18.96 30.99
C LEU A 9 -0.80 -19.16 29.48
N LEU A 10 -1.42 -20.17 28.85
CA LEU A 10 -1.26 -20.42 27.41
C LEU A 10 -1.92 -19.33 26.55
N THR A 11 -3.06 -18.83 27.01
CA THR A 11 -3.75 -17.71 26.37
C THR A 11 -2.92 -16.43 26.48
N ILE A 12 -2.31 -16.17 27.65
CA ILE A 12 -1.39 -15.04 27.84
C ILE A 12 -0.17 -15.17 26.92
N VAL A 13 0.38 -16.37 26.76
CA VAL A 13 1.49 -16.65 25.83
C VAL A 13 1.08 -16.30 24.39
N VAL A 14 -0.04 -16.86 23.91
CA VAL A 14 -0.54 -16.61 22.53
C VAL A 14 -0.88 -15.13 22.30
N GLN A 15 -1.55 -14.48 23.26
CA GLN A 15 -1.85 -13.05 23.18
C GLN A 15 -0.60 -12.17 23.18
N SER A 16 0.41 -12.54 23.98
CA SER A 16 1.69 -11.85 24.00
C SER A 16 2.40 -11.96 22.65
N ILE A 17 2.32 -13.12 21.98
CA ILE A 17 2.87 -13.35 20.63
C ILE A 17 2.06 -12.60 19.54
N ASN A 18 0.74 -12.50 19.69
CA ASN A 18 -0.12 -11.76 18.74
C ASN A 18 0.06 -10.24 18.84
N GLY A 19 0.42 -9.70 20.01
CA GLY A 19 0.69 -8.27 20.23
C GLY A 19 2.03 -7.72 19.72
N PHE A 20 2.78 -8.51 18.95
CA PHE A 20 4.10 -8.13 18.41
C PHE A 20 4.05 -7.13 17.24
N ASP A 21 2.87 -6.71 16.81
CA ASP A 21 2.73 -5.86 15.63
C ASP A 21 2.86 -4.37 16.02
N ARG A 22 3.91 -3.72 15.50
CA ARG A 22 4.27 -2.29 15.64
C ARG A 22 5.01 -1.85 16.93
N GLY A 23 6.17 -2.45 17.21
CA GLY A 23 7.12 -1.97 18.23
C GLY A 23 8.57 -1.93 17.74
N SER A 24 9.47 -1.25 18.48
CA SER A 24 10.91 -1.31 18.20
C SER A 24 11.43 -2.75 18.40
N GLN A 25 12.50 -3.13 17.70
CA GLN A 25 13.08 -4.48 17.80
C GLN A 25 13.43 -4.89 19.25
N TYR A 26 13.77 -3.91 20.09
CA TYR A 26 14.05 -4.12 21.50
C TYR A 26 12.80 -4.50 22.31
N LEU A 27 11.63 -3.91 21.97
CA LEU A 27 10.36 -4.25 22.60
C LEU A 27 9.91 -5.67 22.23
N LYS A 28 10.08 -6.05 20.95
CA LYS A 28 9.85 -7.43 20.48
C LYS A 28 10.74 -8.42 21.25
N LEU A 29 12.03 -8.12 21.42
CA LEU A 29 12.97 -8.95 22.21
C LEU A 29 12.54 -9.14 23.67
N MET A 30 12.13 -8.07 24.36
CA MET A 30 11.66 -8.15 25.74
C MET A 30 10.34 -8.94 25.88
N GLN A 31 9.42 -8.79 24.92
CA GLN A 31 8.20 -9.59 24.85
C GLN A 31 8.52 -11.08 24.59
N LEU A 32 9.52 -11.39 23.77
CA LEU A 32 9.99 -12.76 23.48
C LEU A 32 10.56 -13.46 24.73
N TYR A 33 11.34 -12.75 25.55
CA TYR A 33 11.83 -13.30 26.83
C TYR A 33 10.71 -13.61 27.81
N SER A 34 9.67 -12.79 27.84
CA SER A 34 8.47 -13.03 28.67
C SER A 34 7.72 -14.29 28.21
N VAL A 35 7.53 -14.43 26.90
CA VAL A 35 6.90 -15.60 26.25
C VAL A 35 7.66 -16.89 26.59
N ASN A 36 8.98 -16.92 26.43
CA ASN A 36 9.81 -18.10 26.75
C ASN A 36 9.68 -18.54 28.22
N ARG A 37 9.67 -17.58 29.15
CA ARG A 37 9.50 -17.87 30.59
C ARG A 37 8.13 -18.48 30.89
N GLN A 38 7.07 -17.93 30.30
CA GLN A 38 5.71 -18.46 30.46
C GLN A 38 5.57 -19.85 29.83
N THR A 39 6.14 -20.07 28.64
CA THR A 39 6.16 -21.38 27.95
C THR A 39 6.82 -22.49 28.78
N ASN A 40 7.91 -22.20 29.48
CA ASN A 40 8.55 -23.20 30.36
C ASN A 40 7.66 -23.57 31.57
N GLN A 41 6.91 -22.62 32.12
CA GLN A 41 5.96 -22.87 33.20
C GLN A 41 4.74 -23.66 32.73
N LEU A 42 4.24 -23.37 31.53
CA LEU A 42 3.23 -24.15 30.84
C LEU A 42 3.66 -25.62 30.77
N TYR A 43 4.85 -25.91 30.23
CA TYR A 43 5.32 -27.28 29.93
C TYR A 43 5.27 -28.20 31.16
N THR A 44 5.66 -27.68 32.32
CA THR A 44 5.61 -28.41 33.59
C THR A 44 4.18 -28.71 34.04
N LEU A 45 3.25 -27.81 33.76
CA LEU A 45 1.83 -27.98 34.09
C LEU A 45 1.10 -28.88 33.09
N PHE A 46 1.45 -28.85 31.79
CA PHE A 46 0.89 -29.71 30.73
C PHE A 46 1.14 -31.19 30.96
N ALA A 47 2.38 -31.54 31.34
CA ALA A 47 2.81 -32.91 31.58
C ALA A 47 1.99 -33.61 32.68
N LYS A 48 1.38 -32.83 33.59
CA LYS A 48 0.60 -33.33 34.71
C LYS A 48 -0.85 -33.66 34.34
N ASP A 49 -1.50 -32.80 33.54
CA ASP A 49 -2.93 -32.92 33.21
C ASP A 49 -3.19 -33.76 31.95
N CYS A 50 -2.26 -33.82 31.00
CA CYS A 50 -2.40 -34.55 29.73
C CYS A 50 -1.10 -35.33 29.38
N PRO A 51 -0.75 -36.41 30.11
CA PRO A 51 0.54 -37.10 29.96
C PRO A 51 0.74 -37.83 28.61
N GLU A 52 -0.33 -38.15 27.89
CA GLU A 52 -0.29 -38.75 26.53
C GLU A 52 0.43 -37.85 25.50
N PHE A 53 0.56 -36.54 25.80
CA PHE A 53 1.17 -35.52 24.95
C PHE A 53 2.70 -35.46 24.99
N LEU A 54 3.37 -36.09 25.96
CA LEU A 54 4.84 -36.09 26.03
C LEU A 54 5.50 -36.93 24.91
N SER A 55 4.69 -37.56 24.05
CA SER A 55 5.12 -38.39 22.93
C SER A 55 5.22 -37.65 21.58
N THR A 56 4.78 -36.39 21.48
CA THR A 56 5.00 -35.57 20.26
C THR A 56 6.45 -35.07 20.19
N PRO A 57 7.18 -35.30 19.09
CA PRO A 57 8.57 -34.90 19.02
C PRO A 57 8.74 -33.37 18.99
N ASP A 58 9.63 -32.90 19.87
CA ASP A 58 10.50 -31.72 19.71
C ASP A 58 10.00 -30.29 19.98
N ILE A 59 9.01 -30.11 20.86
CA ILE A 59 8.65 -28.76 21.39
C ILE A 59 9.85 -28.10 22.10
N ALA A 60 10.65 -28.89 22.83
CA ALA A 60 11.85 -28.42 23.50
C ALA A 60 12.96 -28.02 22.51
N GLY A 61 13.06 -28.70 21.37
CA GLY A 61 13.97 -28.35 20.26
C GLY A 61 13.55 -27.08 19.54
N VAL A 62 12.24 -26.89 19.26
CA VAL A 62 11.73 -25.65 18.63
C VAL A 62 11.95 -24.42 19.53
N VAL A 63 11.68 -24.53 20.82
CA VAL A 63 12.00 -23.49 21.81
C VAL A 63 13.52 -23.26 21.85
N LYS A 64 14.34 -24.31 21.80
CA LYS A 64 15.79 -24.18 21.76
C LYS A 64 16.33 -23.67 20.42
N ASP A 65 15.65 -23.85 19.30
CA ASP A 65 16.06 -23.31 17.99
C ASP A 65 15.63 -21.84 17.83
N ILE A 66 14.50 -21.46 18.44
CA ILE A 66 14.06 -20.07 18.53
C ILE A 66 14.91 -19.28 19.54
N PHE A 67 15.29 -19.89 20.68
CA PHE A 67 15.89 -19.20 21.83
C PHE A 67 17.33 -19.63 22.20
N GLY A 68 17.89 -20.66 21.56
CA GLY A 68 19.13 -21.32 22.00
C GLY A 68 20.38 -20.95 21.20
N LYS A 69 21.25 -20.19 21.89
CA LYS A 69 22.69 -20.02 21.65
C LYS A 69 23.10 -19.37 20.33
N ARG A 70 22.76 -18.09 20.18
CA ARG A 70 23.66 -17.00 19.73
C ARG A 70 22.98 -15.67 20.03
N ASP A 71 23.80 -14.64 20.21
CA ASP A 71 23.42 -13.31 20.72
C ASP A 71 22.06 -12.85 20.23
N ALA A 72 21.15 -12.54 21.15
CA ALA A 72 19.83 -11.99 20.85
C ALA A 72 19.90 -10.65 20.06
N ALA A 73 21.10 -10.06 19.96
CA ALA A 73 21.43 -8.90 19.14
C ALA A 73 21.64 -9.22 17.63
N ALA A 74 21.73 -10.50 17.22
CA ALA A 74 22.06 -10.90 15.85
C ALA A 74 20.85 -11.23 14.95
N VAL A 75 19.64 -11.35 15.52
CA VAL A 75 18.42 -11.65 14.74
C VAL A 75 17.72 -10.34 14.41
N ILE A 76 18.10 -9.73 13.27
CA ILE A 76 17.60 -8.42 12.83
C ILE A 76 16.78 -8.59 11.56
N GLY A 77 15.57 -8.01 11.49
CA GLY A 77 14.76 -7.98 10.27
C GLY A 77 13.97 -9.27 10.00
N SER A 78 13.88 -9.69 8.73
CA SER A 78 12.96 -10.73 8.24
C SER A 78 13.11 -12.09 8.92
N GLU A 79 14.29 -12.44 9.43
CA GLU A 79 14.51 -13.69 10.16
C GLU A 79 13.77 -13.75 11.50
N LEU A 80 13.62 -12.60 12.19
CA LEU A 80 12.86 -12.51 13.43
C LEU A 80 11.37 -12.71 13.18
N ASP A 81 10.84 -12.09 12.12
CA ASP A 81 9.42 -12.17 11.78
C ASP A 81 9.04 -13.58 11.29
N ILE A 82 9.93 -14.28 10.57
CA ILE A 82 9.74 -15.69 10.18
C ILE A 82 9.72 -16.61 11.42
N LYS A 83 10.67 -16.45 12.33
CA LYS A 83 10.71 -17.24 13.58
C LYS A 83 9.49 -16.96 14.47
N LEU A 84 9.01 -15.71 14.48
CA LEU A 84 7.80 -15.33 15.20
C LEU A 84 6.54 -15.95 14.56
N ALA A 85 6.44 -15.98 13.23
CA ALA A 85 5.34 -16.63 12.53
C ALA A 85 5.29 -18.14 12.80
N LEU A 86 6.44 -18.82 12.74
CA LEU A 86 6.56 -20.24 13.09
C LEU A 86 6.18 -20.51 14.56
N ALA A 87 6.59 -19.63 15.48
CA ALA A 87 6.20 -19.73 16.88
C ALA A 87 4.67 -19.58 17.04
N LYS A 88 4.05 -18.59 16.38
CA LYS A 88 2.59 -18.38 16.40
C LYS A 88 1.84 -19.64 15.95
N GLU A 89 2.24 -20.20 14.81
CA GLU A 89 1.63 -21.41 14.25
C GLU A 89 1.75 -22.59 15.22
N HIS A 90 2.96 -22.83 15.76
CA HIS A 90 3.22 -23.95 16.67
C HIS A 90 2.45 -23.83 17.99
N PHE A 91 2.45 -22.65 18.64
CA PHE A 91 1.70 -22.44 19.87
C PHE A 91 0.18 -22.46 19.64
N GLY A 92 -0.29 -22.04 18.46
CA GLY A 92 -1.69 -22.17 18.06
C GLY A 92 -2.14 -23.62 17.97
N HIS A 93 -1.34 -24.49 17.33
CA HIS A 93 -1.60 -25.93 17.31
C HIS A 93 -1.58 -26.56 18.71
N LEU A 94 -0.62 -26.15 19.56
CA LEU A 94 -0.51 -26.65 20.93
C LEU A 94 -1.73 -26.27 21.78
N LEU A 95 -2.22 -25.03 21.63
CA LEU A 95 -3.44 -24.56 22.26
C LEU A 95 -4.63 -25.43 21.84
N GLN A 96 -4.81 -25.66 20.55
CA GLN A 96 -5.93 -26.45 20.02
C GLN A 96 -5.93 -27.89 20.57
N GLN A 97 -4.76 -28.53 20.55
CA GLN A 97 -4.56 -29.86 21.09
C GLN A 97 -4.89 -29.98 22.59
N TYR A 98 -4.54 -28.96 23.37
CA TYR A 98 -4.92 -28.89 24.78
C TYR A 98 -6.43 -28.78 24.97
N LYS A 99 -7.11 -27.93 24.18
CA LYS A 99 -8.57 -27.76 24.25
C LYS A 99 -9.27 -29.10 24.04
N GLU A 100 -8.79 -29.90 23.08
CA GLU A 100 -9.30 -31.25 22.82
C GLU A 100 -9.04 -32.23 23.97
N CYS A 101 -7.84 -32.24 24.57
CA CYS A 101 -7.54 -33.08 25.74
C CYS A 101 -8.42 -32.71 26.94
N ALA A 102 -8.55 -31.41 27.24
CA ALA A 102 -9.34 -30.91 28.36
C ALA A 102 -10.84 -31.21 28.19
N SER A 103 -11.34 -31.16 26.95
CA SER A 103 -12.70 -31.57 26.61
C SER A 103 -12.92 -33.07 26.80
N LYS A 104 -12.00 -33.95 26.36
CA LYS A 104 -12.12 -35.41 26.49
C LYS A 104 -12.11 -35.88 27.95
N LYS A 105 -11.41 -35.18 28.84
CA LYS A 105 -11.35 -35.49 30.28
C LYS A 105 -12.55 -34.96 31.08
N GLY A 106 -13.54 -34.33 30.44
CA GLY A 106 -14.73 -33.81 31.13
C GLY A 106 -14.46 -32.62 32.06
N HIS A 107 -13.25 -32.07 32.05
CA HIS A 107 -12.87 -30.91 32.87
C HIS A 107 -13.53 -29.61 32.42
N MET A 108 -14.13 -29.60 31.22
CA MET A 108 -14.69 -28.40 30.57
C MET A 108 -16.08 -28.60 29.95
N SER A 109 -16.64 -29.82 30.02
CA SER A 109 -18.01 -30.07 29.60
C SER A 109 -18.97 -29.44 30.61
N GLY A 110 -19.67 -28.39 30.20
CA GLY A 110 -20.66 -27.68 31.02
C GLY A 110 -20.32 -26.22 31.37
N ILE A 111 -19.17 -25.71 30.94
CA ILE A 111 -18.84 -24.28 31.04
C ILE A 111 -19.35 -23.59 29.77
N ASP A 112 -20.33 -22.70 29.91
CA ASP A 112 -20.70 -21.79 28.84
C ASP A 112 -19.70 -20.62 28.76
N ALA A 113 -18.69 -20.80 27.92
CA ALA A 113 -17.66 -19.80 27.68
C ALA A 113 -18.19 -18.55 26.95
N CYS A 114 -19.38 -18.63 26.36
CA CYS A 114 -20.07 -17.52 25.71
C CYS A 114 -21.16 -16.88 26.58
N SER A 115 -21.22 -17.24 27.87
CA SER A 115 -22.14 -16.61 28.85
C SER A 115 -21.99 -15.09 28.94
N VAL A 116 -20.83 -14.56 28.52
CA VAL A 116 -20.62 -13.14 28.18
C VAL A 116 -20.10 -13.08 26.76
N ASN A 117 -20.79 -12.34 25.87
CA ASN A 117 -20.28 -12.14 24.52
C ASN A 117 -19.09 -11.18 24.55
N LEU A 118 -17.89 -11.72 24.26
CA LEU A 118 -16.62 -11.01 24.22
C LEU A 118 -16.27 -10.52 22.80
N CYS A 119 -17.05 -10.94 21.80
CA CYS A 119 -16.84 -10.63 20.40
C CYS A 119 -17.37 -9.23 20.09
N GLN A 120 -16.52 -8.41 19.49
CA GLN A 120 -16.84 -7.06 19.06
C GLN A 120 -17.39 -7.06 17.64
N ASN A 121 -17.86 -5.90 17.16
CA ASN A 121 -18.26 -5.67 15.78
C ASN A 121 -19.24 -6.73 15.22
N ASN A 122 -20.26 -7.05 16.00
CA ASN A 122 -21.28 -8.07 15.69
C ASN A 122 -20.69 -9.47 15.43
N GLY A 123 -19.54 -9.79 16.02
CA GLY A 123 -19.01 -11.15 16.01
C GLY A 123 -19.91 -12.11 16.80
N VAL A 124 -20.00 -13.35 16.32
CA VAL A 124 -20.75 -14.43 16.98
C VAL A 124 -19.80 -15.22 17.87
N CYS A 125 -20.13 -15.34 19.16
CA CYS A 125 -19.38 -16.19 20.07
C CYS A 125 -19.84 -17.64 19.91
N GLU A 126 -18.90 -18.52 19.58
CA GLU A 126 -19.09 -19.96 19.59
C GLU A 126 -18.31 -20.57 20.75
N ASN A 127 -19.00 -21.43 21.51
CA ASN A 127 -18.38 -22.20 22.56
C ASN A 127 -17.76 -23.47 21.96
N VAL A 128 -16.47 -23.40 21.65
CA VAL A 128 -15.71 -24.51 21.08
C VAL A 128 -14.92 -25.17 22.19
N LEU A 129 -15.35 -26.38 22.59
CA LEU A 129 -14.68 -27.20 23.62
C LEU A 129 -14.57 -26.53 25.00
N GLY A 130 -15.53 -25.67 25.38
CA GLY A 130 -15.51 -24.92 26.64
C GLY A 130 -14.72 -23.60 26.57
N PHE A 131 -14.45 -23.09 25.35
CA PHE A 131 -13.70 -21.86 25.12
C PHE A 131 -14.46 -20.91 24.20
N PRO A 132 -14.34 -19.58 24.41
CA PRO A 132 -14.96 -18.62 23.52
C PRO A 132 -14.13 -18.48 22.25
N GLN A 133 -14.76 -18.68 21.10
CA GLN A 133 -14.20 -18.37 19.79
C GLN A 133 -15.12 -17.38 19.09
N CYS A 134 -14.55 -16.30 18.55
CA CYS A 134 -15.34 -15.32 17.81
C CYS A 134 -15.31 -15.63 16.32
N LEU A 135 -16.49 -15.85 15.75
CA LEU A 135 -16.69 -15.79 14.31
C LEU A 135 -16.93 -14.33 13.92
N CYS A 136 -15.99 -13.76 13.18
CA CYS A 136 -16.06 -12.37 12.78
C CYS A 136 -17.01 -12.16 11.61
N SER A 137 -17.80 -11.09 11.71
CA SER A 137 -18.53 -10.55 10.57
C SER A 137 -17.55 -10.15 9.46
N GLN A 138 -18.01 -10.14 8.21
CA GLN A 138 -17.18 -9.72 7.07
C GLN A 138 -16.62 -8.30 7.31
N GLY A 139 -15.37 -8.09 6.92
CA GLY A 139 -14.65 -6.83 7.16
C GLY A 139 -13.91 -6.75 8.51
N PHE A 140 -14.08 -7.72 9.43
CA PHE A 140 -13.39 -7.69 10.72
C PHE A 140 -12.44 -8.85 10.94
N SER A 141 -11.43 -8.62 11.78
CA SER A 141 -10.40 -9.60 12.13
C SER A 141 -9.95 -9.50 13.60
N GLY A 142 -9.14 -10.49 14.03
CA GLY A 142 -8.62 -10.63 15.38
C GLY A 142 -9.46 -11.56 16.27
N ASP A 143 -8.87 -12.00 17.39
CA ASP A 143 -9.46 -13.00 18.29
C ASP A 143 -10.81 -12.60 18.89
N LYS A 144 -11.11 -11.29 18.92
CA LYS A 144 -12.37 -10.71 19.38
C LYS A 144 -13.06 -9.90 18.28
N CYS A 145 -12.63 -10.03 17.02
CA CYS A 145 -13.14 -9.23 15.89
C CYS A 145 -12.95 -7.72 16.08
N GLN A 146 -11.92 -7.32 16.82
CA GLN A 146 -11.72 -5.93 17.24
C GLN A 146 -11.07 -5.05 16.17
N TYR A 147 -10.54 -5.63 15.09
CA TYR A 147 -9.86 -4.89 14.03
C TYR A 147 -10.73 -4.84 12.79
N ASP A 148 -11.00 -3.64 12.30
CA ASP A 148 -11.50 -3.43 10.93
C ASP A 148 -10.36 -3.77 9.96
N ILE A 149 -10.69 -4.49 8.88
CA ILE A 149 -9.74 -4.86 7.85
C ILE A 149 -9.51 -3.64 6.96
N ASP A 150 -8.26 -3.21 6.83
CA ASP A 150 -7.89 -2.09 5.95
C ASP A 150 -8.01 -2.50 4.48
N ASP A 151 -9.16 -2.21 3.87
CA ASP A 151 -9.46 -2.48 2.46
C ASP A 151 -8.67 -1.56 1.52
N CYS A 152 -8.11 -0.48 2.03
CA CYS A 152 -7.25 0.45 1.31
C CYS A 152 -5.79 -0.02 1.21
N ALA A 153 -5.37 -1.04 1.97
CA ALA A 153 -3.98 -1.54 2.00
C ALA A 153 -3.47 -1.98 0.61
N SER A 154 -4.37 -2.41 -0.28
CA SER A 154 -4.05 -2.81 -1.65
C SER A 154 -3.91 -1.66 -2.65
N ASN A 155 -4.17 -0.42 -2.22
CA ASN A 155 -4.29 0.78 -3.06
C ASN A 155 -5.26 0.59 -4.24
N PRO A 156 -6.55 0.34 -3.97
CA PRO A 156 -7.53 0.06 -5.01
C PRO A 156 -7.82 1.29 -5.89
N CYS A 157 -7.78 2.50 -5.31
CA CYS A 157 -8.03 3.75 -6.02
C CYS A 157 -6.90 4.10 -6.99
N LYS A 158 -7.25 4.21 -8.27
CA LYS A 158 -6.33 4.57 -9.34
C LYS A 158 -6.19 6.08 -9.46
N ASN A 159 -5.18 6.48 -10.23
CA ASN A 159 -5.04 7.84 -10.72
C ASN A 159 -4.96 8.93 -9.63
N GLY A 160 -4.30 8.63 -8.51
CA GLY A 160 -4.17 9.55 -7.39
C GLY A 160 -5.46 9.77 -6.60
N GLY A 161 -6.49 8.93 -6.80
CA GLY A 161 -7.69 8.92 -5.97
C GLY A 161 -7.37 8.62 -4.50
N THR A 162 -8.10 9.26 -3.59
CA THR A 162 -7.97 9.00 -2.15
C THR A 162 -8.82 7.80 -1.78
N CYS A 163 -8.25 6.85 -1.04
CA CYS A 163 -8.96 5.68 -0.54
C CYS A 163 -9.44 5.93 0.88
N ASP A 164 -10.75 5.79 1.08
CA ASP A 164 -11.39 5.79 2.38
C ASP A 164 -11.77 4.35 2.74
N ASP A 165 -11.18 3.84 3.81
CA ASP A 165 -11.45 2.52 4.36
C ASP A 165 -12.89 2.42 4.87
N ARG A 166 -13.58 1.33 4.57
CA ARG A 166 -14.96 1.05 5.00
C ARG A 166 -15.03 -0.37 5.54
N VAL A 167 -16.06 -0.64 6.34
CA VAL A 167 -16.31 -2.00 6.79
C VAL A 167 -16.61 -2.89 5.56
N ASN A 168 -15.76 -3.88 5.31
CA ASN A 168 -15.89 -4.84 4.22
C ASN A 168 -15.92 -4.18 2.82
N GLY A 169 -15.09 -3.17 2.62
CA GLY A 169 -14.92 -2.52 1.33
C GLY A 169 -14.18 -1.19 1.44
N PHE A 170 -14.11 -0.49 0.31
CA PHE A 170 -13.46 0.82 0.26
C PHE A 170 -14.33 1.80 -0.52
N GLN A 171 -14.05 3.09 -0.34
CA GLN A 171 -14.59 4.14 -1.18
C GLN A 171 -13.47 4.99 -1.76
N CYS A 172 -13.47 5.12 -3.09
CA CYS A 172 -12.52 6.01 -3.76
C CYS A 172 -13.12 7.40 -3.96
N THR A 173 -12.46 8.41 -3.41
CA THR A 173 -12.69 9.80 -3.76
C THR A 173 -11.79 10.16 -4.94
N CYS A 174 -12.39 10.24 -6.12
CA CYS A 174 -11.67 10.51 -7.36
C CYS A 174 -11.27 11.97 -7.49
N LEU A 175 -10.07 12.20 -8.05
CA LEU A 175 -9.67 13.53 -8.50
C LEU A 175 -10.60 13.97 -9.65
N ALA A 176 -10.73 15.28 -9.82
CA ALA A 176 -11.57 15.82 -10.88
C ALA A 176 -11.16 15.27 -12.26
N GLY A 177 -12.15 14.93 -13.08
CA GLY A 177 -12.00 14.27 -14.39
C GLY A 177 -11.77 12.75 -14.38
N TYR A 178 -11.76 12.11 -13.20
CA TYR A 178 -11.80 10.66 -13.05
C TYR A 178 -13.16 10.20 -12.53
N THR A 179 -13.63 9.05 -13.02
CA THR A 179 -14.86 8.39 -12.56
C THR A 179 -14.66 6.88 -12.45
N GLY A 180 -15.68 6.18 -11.95
CA GLY A 180 -15.62 4.74 -11.68
C GLY A 180 -15.41 4.43 -10.20
N THR A 181 -15.64 3.18 -9.81
CA THR A 181 -15.52 2.75 -8.40
C THR A 181 -14.08 2.80 -7.90
N THR A 182 -13.12 2.70 -8.81
CA THR A 182 -11.68 2.77 -8.54
C THR A 182 -11.02 3.96 -9.22
N CYS A 183 -11.79 4.95 -9.69
CA CYS A 183 -11.28 6.11 -10.44
C CYS A 183 -10.55 5.75 -11.74
N GLU A 184 -10.95 4.66 -12.39
CA GLU A 184 -10.31 4.10 -13.57
C GLU A 184 -10.73 4.75 -14.90
N THR A 185 -11.86 5.44 -14.92
CA THR A 185 -12.45 5.98 -16.16
C THR A 185 -12.00 7.43 -16.41
N THR A 186 -11.43 7.69 -17.59
CA THR A 186 -10.97 9.01 -18.06
C THR A 186 -11.10 9.18 -19.58
N ASN A 187 -10.83 10.39 -20.07
CA ASN A 187 -10.62 10.71 -21.48
C ASN A 187 -9.15 11.04 -21.84
N TYR A 188 -8.20 10.52 -21.07
CA TYR A 188 -6.76 10.61 -21.33
C TYR A 188 -5.99 9.42 -20.76
N ALA A 189 -4.91 9.02 -21.42
CA ALA A 189 -4.28 7.73 -21.11
C ALA A 189 -3.25 7.77 -19.97
N PHE A 190 -2.80 8.96 -19.54
CA PHE A 190 -1.83 9.08 -18.46
C PHE A 190 -2.41 8.62 -17.11
N GLU A 191 -1.76 7.64 -16.49
CA GLU A 191 -2.05 7.28 -15.10
C GLU A 191 -1.38 8.27 -14.17
N VAL A 192 -2.16 9.07 -13.42
CA VAL A 192 -1.60 10.03 -12.47
C VAL A 192 -1.17 9.29 -11.20
N ILE A 193 0.12 9.35 -10.88
CA ILE A 193 0.69 8.72 -9.68
C ILE A 193 0.63 9.68 -8.49
N ASP A 194 1.06 10.92 -8.69
CA ASP A 194 1.16 11.93 -7.62
C ASP A 194 1.11 13.34 -8.20
N THR A 195 0.60 14.31 -7.43
CA THR A 195 0.53 15.72 -7.83
C THR A 195 0.90 16.65 -6.69
N LYS A 196 1.63 17.72 -6.99
CA LYS A 196 2.03 18.71 -5.99
C LYS A 196 2.04 20.13 -6.56
N ASN A 197 1.43 21.04 -5.82
CA ASN A 197 1.51 22.47 -6.13
C ASN A 197 2.94 22.98 -5.86
N VAL A 198 3.53 23.64 -6.84
CA VAL A 198 4.86 24.26 -6.75
C VAL A 198 4.81 25.68 -7.27
N THR A 199 5.52 26.58 -6.59
CA THR A 199 5.73 27.95 -7.07
C THR A 199 7.13 28.08 -7.65
N TYR A 200 7.25 28.57 -8.88
CA TYR A 200 8.52 28.80 -9.55
C TYR A 200 8.51 30.16 -10.26
N SER A 201 9.48 31.01 -9.94
CA SER A 201 9.56 32.38 -10.47
C SER A 201 8.24 33.18 -10.32
N GLY A 202 7.55 33.00 -9.19
CA GLY A 202 6.27 33.67 -8.89
C GLY A 202 5.03 33.07 -9.56
N LEU A 203 5.18 32.03 -10.38
CA LEU A 203 4.07 31.32 -11.03
C LEU A 203 3.74 30.03 -10.27
N ARG A 204 2.45 29.72 -10.14
CA ARG A 204 1.95 28.52 -9.47
C ARG A 204 1.67 27.43 -10.50
N PHE A 205 2.44 26.36 -10.45
CA PHE A 205 2.26 25.17 -11.27
C PHE A 205 1.78 24.00 -10.43
N LEU A 206 1.14 23.04 -11.09
CA LEU A 206 0.90 21.71 -10.57
C LEU A 206 1.91 20.77 -11.21
N ALA A 207 2.89 20.29 -10.44
CA ALA A 207 3.76 19.22 -10.89
C ALA A 207 2.99 17.90 -10.84
N VAL A 208 3.09 17.11 -11.91
CA VAL A 208 2.35 15.85 -12.07
C VAL A 208 3.35 14.75 -12.37
N LYS A 209 3.35 13.71 -11.53
CA LYS A 209 4.05 12.44 -11.77
C LYS A 209 3.06 11.48 -12.40
N VAL A 210 3.40 10.95 -13.57
CA VAL A 210 2.50 10.09 -14.36
C VAL A 210 3.18 8.79 -14.74
N ARG A 211 2.38 7.79 -15.10
CA ARG A 211 2.82 6.60 -15.83
C ARG A 211 2.16 6.57 -17.20
N VAL A 212 2.97 6.28 -18.21
CA VAL A 212 2.48 6.09 -19.58
C VAL A 212 1.99 4.64 -19.74
N PRO A 213 0.81 4.40 -20.36
CA PRO A 213 0.24 3.07 -20.49
C PRO A 213 1.13 2.15 -21.34
N ALA A 214 1.20 0.88 -20.95
CA ALA A 214 2.08 -0.10 -21.59
C ALA A 214 1.78 -0.33 -23.08
N ASN A 215 0.51 -0.14 -23.50
CA ASN A 215 0.11 -0.27 -24.90
C ASN A 215 0.57 0.90 -25.78
N GLY A 216 1.08 1.99 -25.18
CA GLY A 216 1.54 3.16 -25.90
C GLY A 216 0.47 3.87 -26.71
N LYS A 217 -0.82 3.70 -26.37
CA LYS A 217 -1.95 4.30 -27.07
C LYS A 217 -2.58 5.41 -26.25
N SER A 218 -2.93 6.48 -26.94
CA SER A 218 -3.77 7.55 -26.40
C SER A 218 -5.18 7.04 -26.11
N ALA A 219 -5.86 7.65 -25.13
CA ALA A 219 -7.26 7.39 -24.80
C ALA A 219 -8.20 8.46 -25.40
N SER A 220 -7.62 9.54 -25.92
CA SER A 220 -8.32 10.56 -26.71
C SER A 220 -7.98 10.39 -28.20
N SER A 221 -8.10 11.46 -28.99
CA SER A 221 -7.72 11.42 -30.41
C SER A 221 -6.21 11.40 -30.63
N ASP A 222 -5.44 12.01 -29.73
CA ASP A 222 -3.97 12.01 -29.75
C ASP A 222 -3.37 12.33 -28.36
N TRP A 223 -2.07 12.10 -28.21
CA TRP A 223 -1.35 12.37 -26.95
C TRP A 223 -1.41 13.83 -26.49
N CYS A 224 -1.55 14.78 -27.40
CA CYS A 224 -1.66 16.20 -27.07
C CYS A 224 -3.03 16.51 -26.44
N TYR A 225 -4.11 15.90 -26.93
CA TYR A 225 -5.40 15.92 -26.24
C TYR A 225 -5.34 15.20 -24.90
N ASP A 226 -4.61 14.08 -24.77
CA ASP A 226 -4.45 13.43 -23.48
C ASP A 226 -3.77 14.36 -22.46
N TYR A 227 -2.71 15.07 -22.86
CA TYR A 227 -2.03 16.01 -21.97
C TYR A 227 -2.93 17.20 -21.62
N ARG A 228 -3.66 17.74 -22.60
CA ARG A 228 -4.65 18.79 -22.36
C ARG A 228 -5.73 18.34 -21.39
N ASN A 229 -6.37 17.21 -21.66
CA ASN A 229 -7.49 16.69 -20.86
C ASN A 229 -7.02 16.37 -19.43
N MET A 230 -5.82 15.82 -19.27
CA MET A 230 -5.21 15.59 -17.97
C MET A 230 -4.98 16.89 -17.20
N CYS A 231 -4.45 17.94 -17.81
CA CYS A 231 -4.31 19.21 -17.09
C CYS A 231 -5.67 19.85 -16.80
N GLN A 232 -6.62 19.78 -17.72
CA GLN A 232 -7.99 20.31 -17.55
C GLN A 232 -8.75 19.61 -16.43
N SER A 233 -8.48 18.33 -16.19
CA SER A 233 -9.06 17.58 -15.07
C SER A 233 -8.72 18.20 -13.72
N PHE A 234 -7.55 18.83 -13.59
CA PHE A 234 -7.14 19.59 -12.40
C PHE A 234 -7.58 21.08 -12.41
N GLY A 235 -8.39 21.50 -13.38
CA GLY A 235 -8.72 22.91 -13.61
C GLY A 235 -7.52 23.73 -14.08
N ARG A 236 -6.55 23.08 -14.73
CA ARG A 236 -5.28 23.65 -15.19
C ARG A 236 -5.15 23.56 -16.71
N ARG A 237 -4.10 24.17 -17.25
CA ARG A 237 -3.72 24.13 -18.66
C ARG A 237 -2.37 23.45 -18.83
N PRO A 238 -2.16 22.70 -19.92
CA PRO A 238 -0.83 22.16 -20.23
C PRO A 238 0.16 23.29 -20.47
N THR A 239 1.43 23.12 -20.10
CA THR A 239 2.46 24.12 -20.38
C THR A 239 3.12 23.90 -21.75
N GLY A 240 3.43 24.98 -22.44
CA GLY A 240 4.26 24.97 -23.66
C GLY A 240 5.47 25.90 -23.57
N CYS A 241 6.05 26.22 -24.72
CA CYS A 241 7.20 27.12 -24.83
C CYS A 241 6.92 28.54 -24.28
N GLY A 242 8.00 29.24 -23.92
CA GLY A 242 7.92 30.62 -23.45
C GLY A 242 7.50 31.67 -24.48
N GLY A 243 7.32 32.90 -24.01
CA GLY A 243 6.69 34.02 -24.71
C GLY A 243 7.42 34.46 -25.98
N ARG A 244 8.73 34.20 -26.10
CA ARG A 244 9.49 34.43 -27.35
C ARG A 244 8.92 33.64 -28.54
N TRP A 245 8.23 32.52 -28.28
CA TRP A 245 7.69 31.61 -29.29
C TRP A 245 6.18 31.77 -29.48
N ILE A 246 5.55 32.75 -28.83
CA ILE A 246 4.11 32.94 -28.89
C ILE A 246 3.63 33.36 -30.28
N SER A 247 4.47 34.03 -31.08
CA SER A 247 4.12 34.44 -32.45
C SER A 247 4.54 33.42 -33.51
N ASP A 248 5.21 32.34 -33.14
CA ASP A 248 5.73 31.34 -34.08
C ASP A 248 4.63 30.33 -34.45
N SER A 249 4.35 30.19 -35.74
CA SER A 249 3.27 29.35 -36.27
C SER A 249 3.41 27.89 -35.88
N ARG A 250 4.64 27.40 -35.65
CA ARG A 250 4.94 26.02 -35.29
C ARG A 250 4.40 25.61 -33.91
N TYR A 251 4.10 26.60 -33.07
CA TYR A 251 3.60 26.45 -31.70
C TYR A 251 2.13 26.86 -31.57
N SER A 252 1.54 27.42 -32.64
CA SER A 252 0.18 27.97 -32.64
C SER A 252 -0.86 26.95 -32.20
N ARG A 253 -0.79 25.71 -32.69
CA ARG A 253 -1.70 24.64 -32.29
C ARG A 253 -1.58 24.25 -30.82
N CYS A 254 -0.38 24.26 -30.24
CA CYS A 254 -0.22 24.02 -28.79
C CYS A 254 -1.02 25.06 -27.99
N ARG A 255 -0.91 26.34 -28.38
CA ARG A 255 -1.59 27.46 -27.73
C ARG A 255 -3.10 27.49 -28.00
N ASP A 256 -3.50 27.38 -29.26
CA ASP A 256 -4.86 27.70 -29.71
C ASP A 256 -5.78 26.47 -29.70
N VAL A 257 -5.26 25.30 -30.08
CA VAL A 257 -6.04 24.04 -30.14
C VAL A 257 -5.93 23.29 -28.82
N TYR A 258 -4.70 23.09 -28.33
CA TYR A 258 -4.45 22.37 -27.08
C TYR A 258 -4.49 23.28 -25.85
N SER A 259 -4.78 24.57 -26.04
CA SER A 259 -4.98 25.55 -24.97
C SER A 259 -3.80 25.61 -23.99
N SER A 260 -2.56 25.51 -24.47
CA SER A 260 -1.40 25.56 -23.60
C SER A 260 -1.17 26.94 -23.00
N TYR A 261 -0.61 26.98 -21.80
CA TYR A 261 -0.03 28.18 -21.21
C TYR A 261 1.38 28.39 -21.74
N MET A 262 1.61 29.57 -22.33
CA MET A 262 2.90 29.99 -22.92
C MET A 262 3.48 31.13 -22.07
N PRO A 263 4.41 30.87 -21.13
CA PRO A 263 4.86 31.85 -20.14
C PRO A 263 5.60 33.04 -20.76
N SER A 264 5.17 34.27 -20.48
CA SER A 264 5.67 35.49 -21.15
C SER A 264 7.17 35.74 -21.02
N ASN A 265 7.80 35.38 -19.88
CA ASN A 265 9.21 35.70 -19.59
C ASN A 265 10.13 34.49 -19.79
N ASN A 266 9.75 33.54 -20.65
CA ASN A 266 10.54 32.35 -20.98
C ASN A 266 10.94 31.52 -19.75
N GLN A 267 10.15 31.53 -18.67
CA GLN A 267 10.48 30.87 -17.41
C GLN A 267 10.68 29.35 -17.52
N LEU A 268 10.06 28.71 -18.52
CA LEU A 268 10.21 27.28 -18.82
C LEU A 268 11.11 27.01 -20.04
N ASP A 269 11.66 28.07 -20.65
CA ASP A 269 12.30 28.06 -21.97
C ASP A 269 11.40 27.43 -23.07
N CYS A 270 11.95 27.13 -24.25
CA CYS A 270 11.26 26.33 -25.27
C CYS A 270 11.66 24.85 -25.29
N ASN A 271 12.53 24.44 -24.38
CA ASN A 271 12.59 23.04 -23.96
C ASN A 271 11.90 22.92 -22.60
N PRO A 272 10.55 22.93 -22.54
CA PRO A 272 9.83 22.95 -21.28
C PRO A 272 10.07 21.70 -20.44
N SER A 273 10.65 20.63 -21.00
CA SER A 273 11.15 19.49 -20.22
C SER A 273 12.24 19.88 -19.21
N SER A 274 13.06 20.89 -19.49
CA SER A 274 14.01 21.46 -18.52
C SER A 274 13.30 22.11 -17.34
N GLY A 275 12.28 22.93 -17.63
CA GLY A 275 11.45 23.58 -16.61
C GLY A 275 10.62 22.57 -15.81
N ALA A 276 10.00 21.60 -16.50
CA ALA A 276 9.26 20.50 -15.90
C ALA A 276 10.16 19.65 -15.00
N ARG A 277 11.42 19.41 -15.39
CA ARG A 277 12.41 18.73 -14.55
C ARG A 277 12.70 19.52 -13.28
N ALA A 278 12.97 20.82 -13.38
CA ALA A 278 13.25 21.65 -12.21
C ALA A 278 12.05 21.68 -11.24
N LEU A 279 10.83 21.80 -11.78
CA LEU A 279 9.59 21.75 -11.01
C LEU A 279 9.36 20.37 -10.37
N ALA A 280 9.63 19.28 -11.08
CA ALA A 280 9.54 17.92 -10.54
C ALA A 280 10.56 17.68 -9.42
N MET A 281 11.78 18.21 -9.55
CA MET A 281 12.79 18.16 -8.49
C MET A 281 12.30 18.85 -7.22
N ALA A 282 11.74 20.06 -7.38
CA ALA A 282 11.19 20.83 -6.25
C ALA A 282 9.96 20.15 -5.62
N ALA A 283 9.10 19.52 -6.42
CA ALA A 283 7.84 18.95 -5.92
C ALA A 283 8.05 17.60 -5.23
N PHE A 284 8.74 16.67 -5.90
CA PHE A 284 8.77 15.26 -5.51
C PHE A 284 10.06 14.87 -4.78
N ASN A 285 11.01 15.80 -4.59
CA ASN A 285 12.33 15.53 -4.01
C ASN A 285 13.06 14.40 -4.76
N VAL A 286 12.99 14.42 -6.10
CA VAL A 286 13.62 13.46 -7.01
C VAL A 286 14.54 14.19 -7.99
N THR A 287 15.43 13.47 -8.68
CA THR A 287 16.31 14.03 -9.73
C THR A 287 16.08 13.31 -11.06
N PRO A 288 14.92 13.51 -11.70
CA PRO A 288 14.57 12.75 -12.89
C PRO A 288 15.49 13.15 -14.05
N PRO A 289 15.89 12.20 -14.92
CA PRO A 289 16.55 12.54 -16.17
C PRO A 289 15.66 13.48 -17.01
N ILE A 290 16.27 14.37 -17.79
CA ILE A 290 15.48 15.33 -18.61
C ILE A 290 14.56 14.62 -19.61
N TYR A 291 14.99 13.47 -20.15
CA TYR A 291 14.22 12.65 -21.08
C TYR A 291 13.09 11.84 -20.41
N THR A 292 12.85 12.01 -19.11
CA THR A 292 11.62 11.52 -18.45
C THR A 292 10.69 12.66 -18.07
N CYS A 293 10.97 13.87 -18.54
CA CYS A 293 10.13 15.05 -18.33
C CYS A 293 9.56 15.52 -19.68
N PHE A 294 8.28 15.86 -19.72
CA PHE A 294 7.62 16.26 -20.97
C PHE A 294 6.71 17.48 -20.77
N ALA A 295 6.52 18.23 -21.86
CA ALA A 295 5.58 19.33 -22.00
C ALA A 295 5.44 19.65 -23.52
N PHE A 296 4.59 20.62 -23.88
CA PHE A 296 4.41 20.95 -25.29
C PHE A 296 5.61 21.67 -25.90
N HIS A 297 6.13 21.13 -27.00
CA HIS A 297 7.10 21.81 -27.85
C HIS A 297 6.44 22.22 -29.17
N ARG A 298 6.63 21.49 -30.27
CA ARG A 298 6.02 21.79 -31.59
C ARG A 298 4.74 21.00 -31.78
N CYS A 299 3.66 21.64 -32.21
CA CYS A 299 2.38 20.96 -32.47
C CYS A 299 1.86 21.25 -33.88
N GLU A 300 2.74 21.56 -34.84
CA GLU A 300 2.42 22.19 -36.13
C GLU A 300 1.67 21.26 -37.09
N SER A 301 2.11 20.01 -37.20
CA SER A 301 1.64 19.05 -38.19
C SER A 301 0.84 17.91 -37.56
N SER A 302 0.05 17.20 -38.37
CA SER A 302 -0.65 15.98 -37.94
C SER A 302 0.29 14.87 -37.48
N GLY A 303 1.58 14.97 -37.81
CA GLY A 303 2.62 14.07 -37.33
C GLY A 303 3.06 14.36 -35.90
N ASP A 304 2.92 15.60 -35.42
CA ASP A 304 3.40 16.07 -34.11
C ASP A 304 2.49 15.68 -32.93
N CYS A 305 1.30 15.16 -33.16
CA CYS A 305 0.44 14.68 -32.08
C CYS A 305 -0.14 13.36 -32.55
N SER A 306 0.59 12.27 -32.31
CA SER A 306 0.16 10.93 -32.68
C SER A 306 -0.74 10.32 -31.60
N SER A 307 -1.58 9.36 -31.99
CA SER A 307 -2.32 8.48 -31.08
C SER A 307 -1.50 7.26 -30.63
N THR A 308 -0.35 7.02 -31.25
CA THR A 308 0.58 5.92 -30.95
C THR A 308 2.04 6.38 -31.06
N PHE A 309 2.95 5.81 -30.29
CA PHE A 309 4.38 6.21 -30.33
C PHE A 309 5.15 5.73 -31.59
N ALA A 310 4.47 5.25 -32.63
CA ALA A 310 5.09 4.64 -33.81
C ALA A 310 5.57 5.65 -34.88
N SER A 311 5.34 6.95 -34.71
CA SER A 311 5.71 7.98 -35.68
C SER A 311 6.38 9.16 -35.01
N SER A 312 7.52 9.59 -35.55
CA SER A 312 8.54 10.51 -35.04
C SER A 312 8.12 11.97 -34.78
N GLY A 313 6.85 12.26 -34.52
CA GLY A 313 6.37 13.59 -34.18
C GLY A 313 5.68 13.58 -32.83
N ASP A 314 6.48 13.63 -31.77
CA ASP A 314 5.93 13.83 -30.43
C ASP A 314 6.03 15.33 -30.09
N GLY A 315 4.91 16.02 -30.25
CA GLY A 315 4.69 17.40 -29.80
C GLY A 315 4.69 17.50 -28.28
N LEU A 316 4.60 16.36 -27.60
CA LEU A 316 5.06 16.14 -26.23
C LEU A 316 6.49 15.62 -26.23
N THR A 317 7.44 16.46 -25.84
CA THR A 317 8.86 16.08 -25.87
C THR A 317 9.15 14.90 -24.94
N TYR A 318 9.89 13.89 -25.42
CA TYR A 318 10.41 12.75 -24.64
C TYR A 318 9.39 11.73 -24.11
N VAL A 319 8.12 11.76 -24.52
CA VAL A 319 7.15 10.73 -24.09
C VAL A 319 7.52 9.34 -24.62
N SER A 320 8.01 9.25 -25.86
CA SER A 320 8.61 8.02 -26.41
C SER A 320 9.80 7.51 -25.59
N ASN A 321 10.64 8.40 -25.04
CA ASN A 321 11.73 8.01 -24.14
C ASN A 321 11.20 7.42 -22.82
N ILE A 322 10.12 7.97 -22.25
CA ILE A 322 9.47 7.42 -21.05
C ILE A 322 8.98 6.00 -21.33
N MET A 323 8.39 5.75 -22.50
CA MET A 323 7.92 4.41 -22.90
C MET A 323 9.02 3.36 -22.96
N SER A 324 10.26 3.75 -23.31
CA SER A 324 11.41 2.85 -23.30
C SER A 324 11.89 2.44 -21.90
N LYS A 325 11.33 3.04 -20.83
CA LYS A 325 11.68 2.72 -19.44
C LYS A 325 10.79 1.61 -18.90
N ASN A 326 11.36 0.77 -18.04
CA ASN A 326 10.63 -0.35 -17.42
C ASN A 326 9.43 0.12 -16.59
N ASP A 327 9.57 1.23 -15.87
CA ASP A 327 8.52 1.80 -15.00
C ASP A 327 7.55 2.72 -15.75
N ARG A 328 7.93 3.20 -16.94
CA ARG A 328 7.22 4.19 -17.77
C ARG A 328 6.81 5.44 -17.00
N VAL A 329 7.59 5.82 -15.98
CA VAL A 329 7.29 6.97 -15.14
C VAL A 329 7.82 8.25 -15.79
N GLY A 330 6.95 9.24 -15.92
CA GLY A 330 7.26 10.56 -16.45
C GLY A 330 6.84 11.68 -15.50
N TYR A 331 7.36 12.87 -15.77
CA TYR A 331 7.05 14.08 -15.01
C TYR A 331 6.64 15.20 -15.97
N THR A 332 5.61 15.95 -15.59
CA THR A 332 5.12 17.10 -16.36
C THR A 332 4.53 18.15 -15.44
N VAL A 333 4.09 19.27 -15.99
CA VAL A 333 3.60 20.42 -15.23
C VAL A 333 2.38 21.04 -15.90
N CYS A 334 1.34 21.32 -15.12
CA CYS A 334 0.17 22.07 -15.54
C CYS A 334 0.17 23.46 -14.87
N TYR A 335 -0.46 24.46 -15.50
CA TYR A 335 -0.60 25.82 -14.98
C TYR A 335 -2.05 26.18 -14.70
#